data_AF-A0A7K8X3G5-F1
#
_entry.id   AF-A0A7K8X3G5-F1
#
_cell.length_a   1.000
_cell.length_b   1.000
_cell.length_c   1.000
_cell.angle_alpha   90.00
_cell.angle_beta   90.00
_cell.angle_gamma   90.00
#
_symmetry.space_group_name_H-M   'P 1'
#
loop_
_entity.id
_entity.type
_entity.pdbx_description
1 polymer ?
#
loop_
_entity_poly.entity_id
_entity_poly.type
_entity_poly.pdbx_seq_one_letter_code
_entity_poly.pdbx_strand_id
1 'polypeptide(L)'
;MRLSVLLSAARRRLPSGYRHGTWHPDTAAAQLRNPPGQRRRKIFVEPIPKDEWKVFCGDTVSPIPGGDGDPLPTSQTPGVSQHYRYISRTAKYPGTYIASEAPLLLSQITLIDPEDRGRGRGRKGGARTASPPPRRPQLLAPSADGPKDTSVEEVQTKTFQASLKTFEEEVMEAMGIVESRRAKKSYWY
;
A
#
# COMPACT_ATOMS: atom_id res chain seq x y z
N MET A 1 13.24 -9.79 26.29
CA MET A 1 12.71 -9.43 24.95
C MET A 1 11.20 -9.37 25.02
N ARG A 2 10.57 -8.26 24.63
CA ARG A 2 9.13 -8.03 24.80
C ARG A 2 8.36 -8.76 23.69
N LEU A 3 7.55 -9.75 24.06
CA LEU A 3 6.67 -10.54 23.17
C LEU A 3 5.77 -9.71 22.25
N SER A 4 5.59 -8.42 22.54
CA SER A 4 4.80 -7.48 21.73
C SER A 4 5.41 -7.18 20.35
N VAL A 5 6.73 -7.23 20.18
CA VAL A 5 7.39 -6.87 18.90
C VAL A 5 7.29 -7.99 17.87
N LEU A 6 7.25 -9.25 18.31
CA LEU A 6 7.09 -10.40 17.40
C LEU A 6 5.65 -10.54 16.87
N LEU A 7 4.65 -10.08 17.63
CA LEU A 7 3.25 -10.16 17.20
C LEU A 7 2.87 -9.11 16.13
N SER A 8 3.60 -7.99 16.06
CA SER A 8 3.31 -6.90 15.11
C SER A 8 3.87 -7.12 13.70
N ALA A 9 4.82 -8.05 13.53
CA ALA A 9 5.48 -8.32 12.25
C ALA A 9 4.79 -9.41 11.42
N ALA A 10 3.88 -10.19 12.02
CA ALA A 10 3.13 -11.21 11.31
C ALA A 10 1.93 -10.58 10.56
N ARG A 11 1.83 -10.78 9.24
CA ARG A 11 0.64 -10.42 8.47
C ARG A 11 -0.57 -11.14 9.07
N ARG A 12 -1.47 -10.40 9.72
CA ARG A 12 -2.71 -10.95 10.27
C ARG A 12 -3.55 -11.53 9.14
N ARG A 13 -3.94 -12.81 9.26
CA ARG A 13 -4.94 -13.42 8.38
C ARG A 13 -6.30 -12.83 8.73
N LEU A 14 -6.92 -12.15 7.76
CA LEU A 14 -8.26 -11.61 7.94
C LEU A 14 -9.30 -12.75 7.98
N PRO A 15 -10.35 -12.65 8.80
CA PRO A 15 -11.42 -13.64 8.82
C PRO A 15 -12.13 -13.79 7.47
N SER A 16 -12.62 -15.00 7.17
CA SER A 16 -13.49 -15.22 6.02
C SER A 16 -14.76 -14.36 6.16
N GLY A 17 -15.01 -13.47 5.21
CA GLY A 17 -16.11 -12.50 5.26
C GLY A 17 -15.78 -11.16 5.93
N TYR A 18 -14.51 -10.82 6.12
CA TYR A 18 -14.09 -9.50 6.59
C TYR A 18 -14.63 -8.37 5.70
N ARG A 19 -15.24 -7.34 6.30
CA ARG A 19 -15.77 -6.18 5.59
C ARG A 19 -14.73 -5.07 5.54
N HIS A 20 -14.18 -4.84 4.35
CA HIS A 20 -13.32 -3.69 4.11
C HIS A 20 -14.10 -2.38 4.24
N GLY A 21 -13.48 -1.40 4.89
CA GLY A 21 -13.97 -0.03 5.00
C GLY A 21 -12.85 0.94 4.67
N THR A 22 -12.98 2.18 5.11
CA THR A 22 -11.97 3.23 4.88
C THR A 22 -10.70 3.08 5.72
N TRP A 23 -10.78 2.36 6.84
CA TRP A 23 -9.64 2.12 7.74
C TRP A 23 -8.83 0.91 7.32
N HIS A 24 -7.51 0.99 7.46
CA HIS A 24 -6.63 -0.18 7.29
C HIS A 24 -7.02 -1.28 8.30
N PRO A 25 -7.04 -2.58 7.92
CA PRO A 25 -7.51 -3.64 8.80
C PRO A 25 -6.81 -3.73 10.16
N ASP A 26 -5.54 -3.34 10.21
CA ASP A 26 -4.73 -3.39 11.43
C ASP A 26 -4.95 -2.21 12.38
N THR A 27 -5.76 -1.23 12.01
CA THR A 27 -6.06 -0.07 12.86
C THR A 27 -7.07 -0.42 13.97
N ALA A 28 -6.93 0.17 15.15
CA ALA A 28 -7.88 -0.01 16.26
C ALA A 28 -9.33 0.33 15.87
N ALA A 29 -9.54 1.36 15.04
CA ALA A 29 -10.85 1.72 14.50
C ALA A 29 -11.47 0.62 13.61
N ALA A 30 -10.65 -0.11 12.85
CA ALA A 30 -11.11 -1.23 12.03
C ALA A 30 -11.51 -2.42 12.90
N GLN A 31 -10.71 -2.73 13.93
CA GLN A 31 -11.01 -3.79 14.90
C GLN A 31 -12.29 -3.51 15.69
N LEU A 32 -12.52 -2.24 16.10
CA LEU A 32 -13.75 -1.82 16.77
C LEU A 32 -14.98 -1.96 15.86
N ARG A 33 -14.85 -1.65 14.57
CA ARG A 33 -15.94 -1.77 13.59
C ARG A 33 -16.21 -3.22 13.18
N ASN A 34 -15.18 -4.06 13.18
CA ASN A 34 -15.23 -5.46 12.78
C ASN A 34 -14.69 -6.34 13.92
N PRO A 35 -15.40 -6.43 15.06
CA PRO A 35 -14.98 -7.29 16.16
C PRO A 35 -15.01 -8.77 15.75
N PRO A 36 -14.13 -9.61 16.33
CA PRO A 36 -14.10 -11.03 16.03
C PRO A 36 -15.45 -11.68 16.37
N GLY A 37 -15.94 -12.56 15.50
CA GLY A 37 -17.22 -13.26 15.66
C GLY A 37 -18.43 -12.53 15.06
N GLN A 38 -18.33 -11.23 14.72
CA GLN A 38 -19.43 -10.53 14.07
C GLN A 38 -19.55 -10.96 12.59
N ARG A 39 -20.65 -11.63 12.25
CA ARG A 39 -20.99 -12.00 10.87
C ARG A 39 -21.87 -10.93 10.24
N ARG A 40 -21.44 -10.39 9.10
CA ARG A 40 -22.21 -9.41 8.31
C ARG A 40 -22.54 -10.00 6.94
N ARG A 41 -23.58 -9.47 6.29
CA ARG A 41 -23.86 -9.81 4.88
C ARG A 41 -22.67 -9.40 4.01
N LYS A 42 -22.24 -10.30 3.13
CA LYS A 42 -21.14 -10.05 2.20
C LYS A 42 -21.57 -9.00 1.18
N ILE A 43 -20.70 -8.02 0.95
CA ILE A 43 -20.86 -7.07 -0.16
C ILE A 43 -20.29 -7.75 -1.39
N PHE A 44 -21.13 -7.96 -2.41
CA PHE A 44 -20.68 -8.44 -3.70
C PHE A 44 -20.05 -7.27 -4.45
N VAL A 45 -18.78 -7.43 -4.81
CA VAL A 45 -18.02 -6.47 -5.60
C VAL A 45 -17.74 -7.13 -6.94
N GLU A 46 -17.75 -6.32 -8.00
CA GLU A 46 -17.41 -6.78 -9.34
C GLU A 46 -15.99 -7.35 -9.36
N PRO A 47 -15.78 -8.57 -9.89
CA PRO A 47 -14.47 -9.18 -9.97
C PRO A 47 -13.67 -8.56 -11.13
N ILE A 48 -12.94 -7.48 -10.86
CA ILE A 48 -12.09 -6.80 -11.84
C ILE A 48 -10.70 -7.47 -11.85
N PRO A 49 -10.22 -7.99 -12.99
CA PRO A 49 -8.88 -8.54 -13.09
C PRO A 49 -7.82 -7.43 -12.96
N LYS A 50 -6.63 -7.78 -12.45
CA LYS A 50 -5.58 -6.81 -12.18
C LYS A 50 -5.15 -6.02 -13.42
N ASP A 51 -5.18 -6.66 -14.59
CA ASP A 51 -4.76 -6.05 -15.86
C ASP A 51 -5.78 -5.04 -16.40
N GLU A 52 -7.05 -5.16 -16.00
CA GLU A 52 -8.12 -4.22 -16.38
C GLU A 52 -8.21 -3.01 -15.44
N TRP A 53 -7.45 -3.00 -14.34
CA TRP A 53 -7.48 -1.91 -13.38
C TRP A 53 -6.82 -0.63 -13.93
N LYS A 54 -7.66 0.34 -14.30
CA LYS A 54 -7.25 1.56 -15.03
C LYS A 54 -7.05 2.81 -14.17
N VAL A 55 -7.28 2.79 -12.87
CA VAL A 55 -7.21 4.00 -12.02
C VAL A 55 -6.15 3.83 -10.93
N PHE A 56 -5.13 4.69 -10.91
CA PHE A 56 -4.09 4.67 -9.89
C PHE A 56 -4.15 5.90 -8.99
N CYS A 57 -3.61 5.77 -7.77
CA CYS A 57 -3.46 6.90 -6.86
C CYS A 57 -2.62 8.00 -7.53
N GLY A 58 -3.18 9.20 -7.65
CA GLY A 58 -2.58 10.35 -8.34
C GLY A 58 -3.17 10.66 -9.71
N ASP A 59 -4.01 9.77 -10.26
CA ASP A 59 -4.73 10.04 -11.50
C ASP A 59 -5.79 11.13 -11.30
N THR A 60 -6.00 11.96 -12.33
CA THR A 60 -7.08 12.94 -12.33
C THR A 60 -8.35 12.30 -12.87
N VAL A 61 -9.41 12.36 -12.08
CA VAL A 61 -10.68 11.73 -12.42
C VAL A 61 -11.85 12.70 -12.29
N SER A 62 -12.85 12.55 -13.14
CA SER A 62 -14.12 13.26 -13.07
C SER A 62 -15.21 12.30 -12.57
N PRO A 63 -16.03 12.70 -11.58
CA PRO A 63 -17.23 11.95 -11.25
C PRO A 63 -18.19 11.97 -12.44
N ILE A 64 -18.82 10.83 -12.75
CA ILE A 64 -19.93 10.80 -13.69
C ILE A 64 -21.16 11.37 -12.96
N PRO A 65 -21.82 12.40 -13.50
CA PRO A 65 -23.08 12.86 -12.93
C PRO A 65 -24.13 11.77 -13.13
N GLY A 66 -24.57 11.14 -12.04
CA GLY A 66 -25.72 10.25 -12.01
C GLY A 66 -26.87 10.97 -11.32
N GLY A 67 -27.86 11.41 -12.10
CA GLY A 67 -29.19 11.88 -11.68
C GLY A 67 -29.22 13.01 -10.65
N ASP A 68 -29.52 14.22 -11.11
CA ASP A 68 -29.78 15.45 -10.34
C ASP A 68 -28.61 15.98 -9.49
N GLY A 69 -27.68 16.69 -10.15
CA GLY A 69 -26.67 17.50 -9.48
C GLY A 69 -25.55 17.90 -10.44
N ASP A 70 -25.39 19.20 -10.65
CA ASP A 70 -24.60 19.86 -11.69
C ASP A 70 -23.15 19.34 -11.90
N PRO A 71 -22.59 19.51 -13.12
CA PRO A 71 -21.18 19.25 -13.39
C PRO A 71 -20.30 20.22 -12.60
N LEU A 72 -19.66 19.72 -11.54
CA LEU A 72 -18.67 20.48 -10.77
C LEU A 72 -17.39 20.69 -11.60
N PRO A 73 -16.83 21.91 -11.65
CA PRO A 73 -15.64 22.19 -12.44
C PRO A 73 -14.39 21.46 -11.91
N THR A 74 -13.67 20.85 -12.84
CA THR A 74 -12.43 20.10 -12.65
C THR A 74 -11.29 20.98 -12.13
N SER A 75 -10.87 20.76 -10.89
CA SER A 75 -9.48 20.99 -10.48
C SER A 75 -9.03 19.88 -9.53
N GLN A 76 -7.73 19.67 -9.41
CA GLN A 76 -7.12 18.67 -8.50
C GLN A 76 -7.74 18.82 -7.09
N THR A 77 -8.67 17.96 -6.65
CA THR A 77 -9.44 18.29 -5.42
C THR A 77 -9.75 17.09 -4.51
N PRO A 78 -9.29 17.13 -3.25
CA PRO A 78 -10.18 16.85 -2.12
C PRO A 78 -11.47 17.66 -2.27
N GLY A 79 -12.62 17.01 -2.49
CA GLY A 79 -13.88 17.76 -2.66
C GLY A 79 -15.07 16.97 -3.16
N VAL A 80 -14.82 15.91 -3.93
CA VAL A 80 -15.89 15.15 -4.59
C VAL A 80 -16.40 14.05 -3.66
N SER A 81 -17.70 14.05 -3.39
CA SER A 81 -18.36 13.14 -2.42
C SER A 81 -17.78 13.29 -1.00
N GLN A 82 -18.03 14.43 -0.38
CA GLN A 82 -17.64 14.71 1.00
C GLN A 82 -18.85 14.74 1.92
N HIS A 83 -18.65 14.29 3.15
CA HIS A 83 -19.56 14.52 4.26
C HIS A 83 -18.76 15.15 5.40
N TYR A 84 -19.39 16.01 6.16
CA TYR A 84 -18.70 16.64 7.28
C TYR A 84 -18.85 15.80 8.55
N ARG A 85 -17.81 15.76 9.37
CA ARG A 85 -17.83 15.09 10.67
C ARG A 85 -17.00 15.85 11.69
N TYR A 86 -17.39 15.75 12.96
CA TYR A 86 -16.58 16.22 14.07
C TYR A 86 -15.47 15.22 14.38
N ILE A 87 -14.25 15.72 14.53
CA ILE A 87 -13.11 14.95 15.05
C ILE A 87 -12.71 15.48 16.43
N SER A 88 -11.85 14.73 17.14
CA SER A 88 -11.28 15.09 18.45
C SER A 88 -12.29 15.50 19.54
N ARG A 89 -13.56 15.08 19.41
CA ARG A 89 -14.61 15.37 20.39
C ARG A 89 -14.28 14.76 21.75
N THR A 90 -14.26 15.60 22.78
CA THR A 90 -14.00 15.24 24.18
C THR A 90 -15.11 15.82 25.05
N ALA A 91 -15.23 15.40 26.32
CA ALA A 91 -16.26 15.94 27.23
C ALA A 91 -16.23 17.47 27.37
N LYS A 92 -15.04 18.09 27.32
CA LYS A 92 -14.84 19.55 27.44
C LYS A 92 -14.71 20.29 26.10
N TYR A 93 -14.47 19.58 25.00
CA TYR A 93 -14.22 20.18 23.69
C TYR A 93 -15.18 19.59 22.66
N PRO A 94 -16.05 20.41 22.04
CA PRO A 94 -17.09 19.92 21.13
C PRO A 94 -16.55 19.24 19.86
N GLY A 95 -15.25 19.42 19.56
CA GLY A 95 -14.58 18.82 18.41
C GLY A 95 -14.36 19.83 17.29
N THR A 96 -13.48 19.47 16.35
CA THR A 96 -13.24 20.24 15.12
C THR A 96 -14.09 19.68 14.00
N TYR A 97 -14.84 20.55 13.30
CA TYR A 97 -15.66 20.14 12.16
C TYR A 97 -14.82 20.09 10.89
N ILE A 98 -14.74 18.92 10.26
CA ILE A 98 -13.87 18.69 9.09
C ILE A 98 -14.66 17.97 7.99
N ALA A 99 -14.41 18.36 6.74
CA ALA A 99 -14.89 17.66 5.56
C ALA A 99 -14.13 16.33 5.39
N SER A 100 -14.85 15.22 5.34
CA SER A 100 -14.32 13.87 5.19
C SER A 100 -14.80 13.27 3.87
N GLU A 101 -13.87 12.75 3.08
CA GLU A 101 -14.19 12.10 1.80
C GLU A 101 -14.94 10.78 2.01
N ALA A 102 -15.83 10.47 1.08
CA ALA A 102 -16.54 9.20 0.98
C ALA A 102 -16.05 8.40 -0.24
N PRO A 103 -15.88 7.07 -0.11
CA PRO A 103 -15.42 6.24 -1.22
C PRO A 103 -16.48 6.16 -2.33
N LEU A 104 -16.03 6.26 -3.57
CA LEU A 104 -16.85 6.12 -4.77
C LEU A 104 -16.53 4.81 -5.51
N LEU A 105 -17.49 4.30 -6.28
CA LEU A 105 -17.29 3.10 -7.10
C LEU A 105 -16.58 3.44 -8.40
N LEU A 106 -15.87 2.47 -8.98
CA LEU A 106 -15.16 2.65 -10.25
C LEU A 106 -16.10 3.07 -11.40
N SER A 107 -17.34 2.57 -11.39
CA SER A 107 -18.38 2.91 -12.37
C SER A 107 -18.90 4.35 -12.28
N GLN A 108 -18.66 5.02 -11.16
CA GLN A 108 -19.09 6.41 -10.91
C GLN A 108 -18.01 7.42 -11.31
N ILE A 109 -16.89 6.96 -11.86
CA ILE A 109 -15.70 7.76 -12.10
C ILE A 109 -15.24 7.58 -13.55
N THR A 110 -14.74 8.65 -14.16
CA THR A 110 -14.08 8.65 -15.46
C THR A 110 -12.68 9.23 -15.35
N LEU A 111 -11.73 8.62 -16.06
CA LEU A 111 -10.36 9.14 -16.15
C LEU A 111 -10.34 10.36 -17.07
N ILE A 112 -9.67 11.43 -16.62
CA ILE A 112 -9.43 12.62 -17.43
C ILE A 112 -7.98 12.55 -17.93
N ASP A 113 -7.79 12.62 -19.24
CA ASP A 113 -6.46 12.68 -19.83
C ASP A 113 -5.81 14.05 -19.54
N PRO A 114 -4.50 14.10 -19.19
CA PRO A 114 -3.83 15.33 -18.81
C PRO A 114 -3.73 16.34 -19.97
N GLU A 115 -3.70 15.89 -21.22
CA GLU A 115 -3.61 16.73 -22.42
C GLU A 115 -4.94 17.42 -22.78
N ASP A 116 -6.07 16.77 -22.50
CA ASP A 116 -7.41 17.27 -22.85
C ASP A 116 -7.87 18.45 -21.98
N ARG A 117 -7.13 18.75 -20.91
CA ARG A 117 -7.44 19.83 -19.99
C ARG A 117 -7.41 21.23 -20.62
N GLY A 118 -6.90 21.36 -21.85
CA GLY A 118 -6.85 22.61 -22.62
C GLY A 118 -7.80 22.73 -23.82
N ARG A 119 -8.49 21.65 -24.23
CA ARG A 119 -9.43 21.70 -25.38
C ARG A 119 -10.81 21.27 -24.91
N GLY A 120 -11.68 22.25 -24.69
CA GLY A 120 -13.06 22.06 -24.22
C GLY A 120 -13.96 21.30 -25.19
N ARG A 121 -13.72 20.00 -25.37
CA ARG A 121 -14.64 19.02 -25.96
C ARG A 121 -14.44 17.69 -25.26
N GLY A 122 -15.26 17.44 -24.24
CA GLY A 122 -15.26 16.17 -23.51
C GLY A 122 -15.57 15.01 -24.46
N ARG A 123 -14.53 14.29 -24.90
CA ARG A 123 -14.70 12.95 -25.45
C ARG A 123 -14.85 12.00 -24.26
N LYS A 124 -16.08 11.53 -24.08
CA LYS A 124 -16.37 10.43 -23.16
C LYS A 124 -15.70 9.16 -23.70
N GLY A 125 -14.66 8.69 -23.00
CA GLY A 125 -14.00 7.42 -23.30
C GLY A 125 -12.50 7.56 -23.55
N GLY A 126 -11.76 8.06 -22.56
CA GLY A 126 -10.30 7.98 -22.56
C GLY A 126 -9.86 6.59 -22.09
N ALA A 127 -9.55 5.68 -23.02
CA ALA A 127 -8.55 4.66 -22.71
C ALA A 127 -7.26 5.39 -22.34
N ARG A 128 -6.44 4.88 -21.40
CA ARG A 128 -5.14 5.47 -21.06
C ARG A 128 -4.31 5.62 -22.34
N THR A 129 -4.33 6.81 -22.93
CA THR A 129 -3.62 7.08 -24.17
C THR A 129 -2.19 7.39 -23.77
N ALA A 130 -1.32 6.37 -23.85
CA ALA A 130 0.14 6.42 -23.79
C ALA A 130 0.82 7.18 -22.62
N SER A 131 0.09 7.81 -21.70
CA SER A 131 0.68 8.52 -20.55
C SER A 131 1.12 7.53 -19.48
N PRO A 132 2.35 7.66 -18.95
CA PRO A 132 2.85 6.77 -17.91
C PRO A 132 2.01 6.91 -16.64
N PRO A 133 1.83 5.83 -15.87
CA PRO A 133 1.11 5.91 -14.59
C PRO A 133 1.82 6.91 -13.65
N PRO A 134 1.07 7.63 -12.80
CA PRO A 134 1.64 8.58 -11.87
C PRO A 134 2.63 7.86 -10.94
N ARG A 135 3.80 8.46 -10.76
CA ARG A 135 4.79 7.95 -9.80
C ARG A 135 4.20 8.09 -8.41
N ARG A 136 4.05 6.98 -7.71
CA ARG A 136 3.69 7.01 -6.28
C ARG A 136 4.84 7.65 -5.51
N PRO A 137 4.59 8.71 -4.71
CA PRO A 137 5.63 9.23 -3.85
C PRO A 137 6.04 8.13 -2.88
N GLN A 138 7.34 7.86 -2.80
CA GLN A 138 7.87 7.02 -1.73
C GLN A 138 7.73 7.81 -0.43
N LEU A 139 7.31 7.12 0.64
CA LEU A 139 7.14 7.76 1.96
C LEU A 139 8.46 8.32 2.50
N LEU A 140 9.58 7.73 2.07
CA LEU A 140 10.91 8.24 2.33
C LEU A 140 11.42 8.89 1.04
N ALA A 141 11.57 10.22 1.07
CA ALA A 141 12.40 10.90 0.09
C ALA A 141 13.85 10.41 0.26
N PRO A 142 14.68 10.40 -0.79
CA PRO A 142 16.09 10.07 -0.65
C PRO A 142 16.72 11.00 0.40
N SER A 143 17.00 10.45 1.57
CA SER A 143 17.57 11.15 2.73
C SER A 143 19.09 10.99 2.72
N ALA A 144 19.78 11.88 3.43
CA ALA A 144 21.21 11.70 3.69
C ALA A 144 21.45 10.38 4.46
N ASP A 145 22.54 9.71 4.13
CA ASP A 145 22.93 8.44 4.74
C ASP A 145 23.18 8.63 6.24
N GLY A 146 22.55 7.79 7.06
CA GLY A 146 22.76 7.73 8.49
C GLY A 146 24.04 6.99 8.88
N PRO A 147 24.43 7.01 10.16
CA PRO A 147 25.67 6.36 10.63
C PRO A 147 25.67 4.82 10.52
N LYS A 148 24.53 4.20 10.19
CA LYS A 148 24.36 2.76 10.00
C LYS A 148 23.96 2.39 8.57
N ASP A 149 23.93 3.37 7.67
CA ASP A 149 23.58 3.14 6.28
C ASP A 149 24.87 2.91 5.49
N THR A 150 24.92 1.81 4.75
CA THR A 150 26.07 1.47 3.89
C THR A 150 26.06 2.35 2.65
N SER A 151 27.23 2.83 2.23
CA SER A 151 27.34 3.66 1.03
C SER A 151 26.93 2.87 -0.22
N VAL A 152 26.41 3.59 -1.22
CA VAL A 152 25.94 2.98 -2.47
C VAL A 152 27.08 2.23 -3.18
N GLU A 153 28.28 2.77 -3.12
CA GLU A 153 29.47 2.19 -3.76
C GLU A 153 29.82 0.85 -3.12
N GLU A 154 29.87 0.76 -1.78
CA GLU A 154 30.15 -0.48 -1.04
C GLU A 154 29.14 -1.58 -1.35
N VAL A 155 27.84 -1.24 -1.41
CA VAL A 155 26.77 -2.22 -1.70
C VAL A 155 26.85 -2.76 -3.12
N GLN A 156 27.27 -1.94 -4.08
CA GLN A 156 27.38 -2.34 -5.49
C GLN A 156 28.68 -3.08 -5.81
N THR A 157 29.65 -3.10 -4.89
CA THR A 157 30.89 -3.85 -5.10
C THR A 157 30.62 -5.35 -5.25
N LYS A 158 31.11 -5.93 -6.35
CA LYS A 158 30.99 -7.37 -6.62
C LYS A 158 32.12 -8.13 -5.93
N THR A 159 31.88 -8.53 -4.68
CA THR A 159 32.84 -9.27 -3.86
C THR A 159 32.70 -10.78 -3.94
N PHE A 160 31.55 -11.29 -4.40
CA PHE A 160 31.28 -12.73 -4.50
C PHE A 160 32.12 -13.40 -5.59
N GLN A 161 32.84 -14.45 -5.23
CA GLN A 161 33.58 -15.33 -6.14
C GLN A 161 32.93 -16.71 -6.13
N ALA A 162 32.52 -17.20 -7.30
CA ALA A 162 31.90 -18.52 -7.39
C ALA A 162 32.95 -19.62 -7.17
N SER A 163 32.76 -20.44 -6.13
CA SER A 163 33.60 -21.58 -5.82
C SER A 163 32.75 -22.85 -5.62
N LEU A 164 33.40 -24.02 -5.56
CA LEU A 164 32.75 -25.30 -5.25
C LEU A 164 32.79 -25.63 -3.75
N LYS A 165 33.09 -24.65 -2.91
CA LYS A 165 33.12 -24.81 -1.45
C LYS A 165 31.82 -24.32 -0.83
N THR A 166 31.51 -24.83 0.34
CA THR A 166 30.42 -24.27 1.16
C THR A 166 30.87 -22.97 1.84
N PHE A 167 29.92 -22.13 2.24
CA PHE A 167 30.20 -20.88 2.95
C PHE A 167 30.99 -21.15 4.24
N GLU A 168 30.62 -22.20 4.97
CA GLU A 168 31.30 -22.57 6.21
C GLU A 168 32.77 -22.94 5.96
N GLU A 169 33.06 -23.70 4.91
CA GLU A 169 34.43 -24.09 4.53
C GLU A 169 35.27 -22.87 4.15
N GLU A 170 34.73 -21.94 3.36
CA GLU A 170 35.44 -20.71 2.97
C GLU A 170 35.78 -19.82 4.17
N VAL A 171 34.85 -19.68 5.12
CA VAL A 171 35.08 -18.90 6.35
C VAL A 171 36.09 -19.59 7.26
N MET A 172 36.05 -20.92 7.38
CA MET A 172 37.06 -21.66 8.16
C MET A 172 38.45 -21.44 7.58
N GLU A 173 38.61 -21.52 6.25
CA GLU A 173 39.88 -21.25 5.58
C GLU A 173 40.34 -19.80 5.75
N ALA A 174 39.44 -18.83 5.57
CA ALA A 174 39.76 -17.40 5.70
C ALA A 174 40.19 -17.02 7.14
N MET A 175 39.62 -17.68 8.15
CA MET A 175 39.96 -17.50 9.56
C MET A 175 41.12 -18.39 10.02
N GLY A 176 41.67 -19.25 9.15
CA GLY A 176 42.75 -20.19 9.49
C GLY A 176 42.34 -21.29 10.48
N ILE A 177 41.05 -21.61 10.57
CA ILE A 177 40.51 -22.62 11.46
C ILE A 177 40.67 -23.99 10.81
N VAL A 178 41.35 -24.90 11.50
CA VAL A 178 41.58 -26.28 11.03
C VAL A 178 40.85 -27.26 11.94
N GLU A 179 39.84 -27.95 11.42
CA GLU A 179 39.17 -29.04 12.12
C GLU A 179 39.88 -30.37 11.83
N SER A 180 40.43 -30.98 12.87
CA SER A 180 41.19 -32.25 12.77
C SER A 180 40.29 -33.47 12.92
N ARG A 181 39.08 -33.32 13.48
CA ARG A 181 38.14 -34.42 13.73
C ARG A 181 37.31 -34.70 12.48
N ARG A 182 36.86 -35.96 12.34
CA ARG A 182 35.90 -36.36 11.31
C ARG A 182 34.53 -36.64 11.92
N ALA A 183 33.47 -36.18 11.26
CA ALA A 183 32.10 -36.45 11.68
C ALA A 183 31.83 -37.97 11.71
N LYS A 184 31.29 -38.46 12.83
CA LYS A 184 30.87 -39.86 12.96
C LYS A 184 29.58 -40.09 12.17
N LYS A 185 29.42 -41.29 11.62
CA LYS A 185 28.20 -41.67 10.90
C LYS A 185 26.98 -41.63 11.82
N SER A 186 25.95 -40.89 11.44
CA SER A 186 24.66 -40.82 12.11
C SER A 186 23.56 -41.38 11.21
N TYR A 187 22.50 -41.92 11.82
CA TYR A 187 21.30 -42.39 11.12
C TYR A 187 20.19 -41.35 11.28
N TRP A 188 19.49 -41.07 10.20
CA TRP A 188 18.30 -40.23 10.17
C TRP A 188 17.12 -41.14 9.82
N TYR A 189 16.09 -41.17 10.67
CA TYR A 189 14.89 -41.99 10.52
C TYR A 189 13.65 -41.11 10.52
#